data_AF-A0A447N649-F1
#
_entry.id   AF-A0A447N649-F1
#
_cell.length_a   1.000
_cell.length_b   1.000
_cell.length_c   1.000
_cell.angle_alpha   90.00
_cell.angle_beta   90.00
_cell.angle_gamma   90.00
#
_symmetry.space_group_name_H-M   'P 1'
#
loop_
_entity.id
_entity.type
_entity.pdbx_description
1 polymer ?
#
loop_
_entity_poly.entity_id
_entity_poly.type
_entity_poly.pdbx_seq_one_letter_code
_entity_poly.pdbx_strand_id
1 'polypeptide(L)'
;MLDAHAGVLPDDKLYQALRQDLNALAQLQCKDSGPEAAAAARLEAFANANTEMVQATRTVVYSRGQQLQQEIAERGQFFGWQALVLFLVSLAMVLLFTRMIIGPVKGIERMINRLGEGRSLGNTVTFTGPRELRSVGQRIIWLSERLAWLESQRHQFLRHLSHELKTPLASMREGTELLADQVVGPLTPEQKEVVDILDDSSRNLQKLIEQLLDYNRKLVDSATELEAVDIAPLVDMVVSAHSLPARAKMMHTDVDLEAERCIAEPMLLDERAG
;
A
#
# COMPACT_ATOMS: atom_id res chain seq x y z
N MET A 1 51.95 -34.93 47.58
CA MET A 1 51.09 -34.95 46.36
C MET A 1 49.82 -35.77 46.54
N LEU A 2 49.86 -36.95 47.18
CA LEU A 2 48.68 -37.78 47.46
C LEU A 2 47.62 -37.10 48.35
N ASP A 3 48.03 -36.35 49.37
CA ASP A 3 47.10 -35.66 50.29
C ASP A 3 46.23 -34.57 49.62
N ALA A 4 46.69 -34.00 48.50
CA ALA A 4 45.92 -32.98 47.77
C ALA A 4 44.70 -33.55 47.03
N HIS A 5 44.66 -34.87 46.81
CA HIS A 5 43.61 -35.56 46.06
C HIS A 5 42.75 -36.50 46.92
N ALA A 6 43.02 -36.60 48.23
CA ALA A 6 42.29 -37.48 49.15
C ALA A 6 40.77 -37.21 49.17
N GLY A 7 40.33 -35.96 49.02
CA GLY A 7 38.91 -35.59 49.02
C GLY A 7 38.14 -35.90 47.73
N VAL A 8 38.83 -36.35 46.67
CA VAL A 8 38.24 -36.64 45.35
C VAL A 8 38.27 -38.15 45.05
N LEU A 9 39.00 -38.93 45.86
CA LEU A 9 39.10 -40.37 45.69
C LEU A 9 37.82 -41.07 46.19
N PRO A 10 37.39 -42.14 45.51
CA PRO A 10 36.10 -42.78 45.74
C PRO A 10 36.04 -43.59 47.05
N ASP A 11 37.19 -44.02 47.59
CA ASP A 11 37.27 -44.85 48.79
C ASP A 11 38.50 -44.48 49.66
N ASP A 12 38.25 -44.03 50.88
CA ASP A 12 39.26 -43.64 51.86
C ASP A 12 40.08 -44.84 52.35
N LYS A 13 39.50 -46.05 52.37
CA LYS A 13 40.22 -47.27 52.80
C LYS A 13 41.28 -47.67 51.78
N LEU A 14 40.95 -47.62 50.49
CA LEU A 14 41.90 -47.88 49.40
C LEU A 14 43.01 -46.83 49.38
N TYR A 15 42.70 -45.57 49.70
CA TYR A 15 43.70 -44.50 49.80
C TYR A 15 44.67 -44.74 50.96
N GLN A 16 44.15 -45.11 52.13
CA GLN A 16 44.96 -45.43 53.30
C GLN A 16 45.84 -46.66 53.08
N ALA A 17 45.32 -47.72 52.45
CA ALA A 17 46.08 -48.90 52.08
C ALA A 17 47.25 -48.56 51.14
N LEU A 18 46.98 -47.79 50.07
CA LEU A 18 47.98 -47.39 49.09
C LEU A 18 49.08 -46.50 49.70
N ARG A 19 48.71 -45.64 50.65
CA ARG A 19 49.64 -44.81 51.43
C ARG A 19 50.52 -45.65 52.35
N GLN A 20 49.94 -46.63 53.03
CA GLN A 20 50.66 -47.53 53.93
C GLN A 20 51.65 -48.39 53.14
N ASP A 21 51.23 -48.92 51.99
CA ASP A 21 52.08 -49.72 51.10
C ASP A 21 53.23 -48.90 50.52
N LEU A 22 52.99 -47.65 50.11
CA LEU A 22 54.05 -46.73 49.66
C LEU A 22 55.11 -46.46 50.74
N ASN A 23 54.67 -46.22 51.98
CA ASN A 23 55.59 -46.02 53.10
C ASN A 23 56.40 -47.29 53.39
N ALA A 24 55.79 -48.46 53.25
CA ALA A 24 56.46 -49.75 53.45
C ALA A 24 57.45 -50.08 52.30
N LEU A 25 57.18 -49.61 51.08
CA LEU A 25 58.07 -49.75 49.92
C LEU A 25 59.26 -48.77 49.97
N ALA A 26 59.17 -47.67 50.71
CA ALA A 26 60.32 -46.76 50.92
C ALA A 26 61.49 -47.42 51.69
N GLN A 27 61.26 -48.55 52.37
CA GLN A 27 62.24 -49.30 53.16
C GLN A 27 62.65 -50.63 52.50
N LEU A 28 62.57 -50.73 51.17
CA LEU A 28 62.90 -51.95 50.43
C LEU A 28 64.37 -52.38 50.62
N GLN A 29 64.56 -53.68 50.90
CA GLN A 29 65.87 -54.34 50.91
C GLN A 29 65.92 -55.35 49.76
N CYS A 30 67.00 -55.29 48.96
CA CYS A 30 67.25 -56.21 47.87
C CYS A 30 68.44 -57.10 48.22
N LYS A 31 68.36 -58.39 47.87
CA LYS A 31 69.43 -59.38 48.08
C LYS A 31 69.67 -60.14 46.78
N ASP A 32 70.93 -60.24 46.35
CA ASP A 32 71.34 -60.85 45.07
C ASP A 32 70.53 -60.35 43.86
N SER A 33 70.48 -59.02 43.71
CA SER A 33 69.85 -58.34 42.57
C SER A 33 68.33 -58.56 42.40
N GLY A 34 67.68 -59.24 43.36
CA GLY A 34 66.23 -59.42 43.43
C GLY A 34 65.62 -58.87 44.73
N PRO A 35 64.31 -58.56 44.73
CA PRO A 35 63.58 -58.24 45.95
C PRO A 35 63.46 -59.48 46.83
N GLU A 36 63.60 -59.33 48.15
CA GLU A 36 63.25 -60.41 49.08
C GLU A 36 61.77 -60.81 48.96
N ALA A 37 61.39 -62.03 49.33
CA ALA A 37 60.00 -62.51 49.20
C ALA A 37 58.98 -61.58 49.88
N ALA A 38 59.35 -60.94 51.00
CA ALA A 38 58.52 -59.94 51.67
C ALA A 38 58.40 -58.62 50.88
N ALA A 39 59.45 -58.21 50.18
CA ALA A 39 59.45 -57.04 49.30
C ALA A 39 58.59 -57.29 48.04
N ALA A 40 58.68 -58.49 47.45
CA ALA A 40 57.85 -58.90 46.32
C ALA A 40 56.36 -58.93 46.67
N ALA A 41 55.98 -59.52 47.81
CA ALA A 41 54.60 -59.54 48.28
C ALA A 41 54.03 -58.14 48.55
N ARG A 42 54.85 -57.22 49.09
CA ARG A 42 54.45 -55.81 49.29
C ARG A 42 54.24 -55.06 47.98
N LEU A 43 55.09 -55.31 46.98
CA LEU A 43 54.95 -54.72 45.66
C LEU A 43 53.67 -55.21 44.97
N GLU A 44 53.34 -56.49 45.12
CA GLU A 44 52.11 -57.08 44.60
C GLU A 44 50.86 -56.51 45.30
N ALA A 45 50.89 -56.37 46.63
CA ALA A 45 49.82 -55.71 47.39
C ALA A 45 49.58 -54.27 46.93
N PHE A 46 50.66 -53.50 46.76
CA PHE A 46 50.59 -52.13 46.23
C PHE A 46 50.02 -52.08 44.80
N ALA A 47 50.47 -52.98 43.92
CA ALA A 47 50.00 -53.05 42.54
C ALA A 47 48.50 -53.38 42.46
N ASN A 48 48.02 -54.29 43.33
CA ASN A 48 46.61 -54.63 43.43
C ASN A 48 45.78 -53.45 43.97
N ALA A 49 46.20 -52.82 45.07
CA ALA A 49 45.54 -51.64 45.63
C ALA A 49 45.49 -50.47 44.64
N ASN A 50 46.55 -50.25 43.85
CA ASN A 50 46.59 -49.22 42.81
C ASN A 50 45.63 -49.55 41.66
N THR A 51 45.54 -50.81 41.26
CA THR A 51 44.61 -51.25 40.20
C THR A 51 43.16 -51.07 40.63
N GLU A 52 42.82 -51.46 41.87
CA GLU A 52 41.49 -51.26 42.44
C GLU A 52 41.12 -49.78 42.54
N MET A 53 42.06 -48.93 42.99
CA MET A 53 41.84 -47.49 43.07
C MET A 53 41.58 -46.86 41.69
N VAL A 54 42.34 -47.27 40.66
CA VAL A 54 42.13 -46.81 39.28
C VAL A 54 40.77 -47.26 38.75
N GLN A 55 40.35 -48.48 39.02
CA GLN A 55 39.03 -48.99 38.59
C GLN A 55 37.88 -48.29 39.32
N ALA A 56 37.98 -48.10 40.64
CA ALA A 56 37.01 -47.36 41.43
C ALA A 56 36.90 -45.89 40.96
N THR A 57 38.04 -45.27 40.63
CA THR A 57 38.04 -43.89 40.12
C THR A 57 37.40 -43.82 38.74
N ARG A 58 37.71 -44.75 37.83
CA ARG A 58 37.08 -44.81 36.50
C ARG A 58 35.57 -44.95 36.61
N THR A 59 35.06 -45.85 37.44
CA THR A 59 33.60 -46.08 37.59
C THR A 59 32.87 -44.86 38.14
N VAL A 60 33.44 -44.15 39.12
CA VAL A 60 32.85 -42.90 39.64
C VAL A 60 32.88 -41.78 38.59
N VAL A 61 33.96 -41.66 37.81
CA VAL A 61 34.03 -40.68 36.72
C VAL A 61 33.02 -40.98 35.62
N TYR A 62 32.89 -42.25 35.20
CA TYR A 62 31.92 -42.65 34.17
C TYR A 62 30.47 -42.43 34.62
N SER A 63 30.12 -42.83 35.85
CA SER A 63 28.76 -42.65 36.38
C SER A 63 28.37 -41.18 36.54
N ARG A 64 29.27 -40.33 37.07
CA ARG A 64 29.05 -38.88 37.15
C ARG A 64 28.95 -38.24 35.77
N GLY A 65 29.77 -38.68 34.81
CA GLY A 65 29.70 -38.22 33.43
C GLY A 65 28.33 -38.52 32.79
N GLN A 66 27.80 -39.73 33.00
CA GLN A 66 26.48 -40.12 32.51
C GLN A 66 25.33 -39.35 33.19
N GLN A 67 25.39 -39.15 34.52
CA GLN A 67 24.40 -38.36 35.25
C GLN A 67 24.34 -36.91 34.74
N LEU A 68 25.50 -36.26 34.57
CA LEU A 68 25.57 -34.91 34.02
C LEU A 68 24.99 -34.85 32.59
N GLN A 69 25.29 -35.83 31.74
CA GLN A 69 24.72 -35.87 30.39
C GLN A 69 23.19 -36.03 30.40
N GLN A 70 22.64 -36.84 31.30
CA GLN A 70 21.19 -37.00 31.44
C GLN A 70 20.52 -35.71 31.93
N GLU A 71 21.07 -35.05 32.95
CA GLU A 71 20.56 -33.76 33.42
C GLU A 71 20.61 -32.67 32.33
N ILE A 72 21.67 -32.65 31.51
CA ILE A 72 21.79 -31.72 30.39
C ILE A 72 20.76 -32.04 29.30
N ALA A 73 20.53 -33.32 28.99
CA ALA A 73 19.57 -33.74 27.97
C ALA A 73 18.12 -33.37 28.37
N GLU A 74 17.73 -33.63 29.62
CA GLU A 74 16.41 -33.26 30.14
C GLU A 74 16.19 -31.75 30.13
N ARG A 75 17.19 -30.97 30.59
CA ARG A 75 17.12 -29.50 30.54
C ARG A 75 17.12 -28.97 29.11
N GLY A 76 17.87 -29.62 28.21
CA GLY A 76 17.95 -29.25 26.79
C GLY A 76 16.60 -29.33 26.09
N GLN A 77 15.80 -30.37 26.37
CA GLN A 77 14.46 -30.51 25.80
C GLN A 77 13.51 -29.39 26.27
N PHE A 78 13.59 -29.00 27.54
CA PHE A 78 12.80 -27.89 28.08
C PHE A 78 13.13 -26.57 27.39
N PHE A 79 14.42 -26.23 27.26
CA PHE A 79 14.86 -25.02 26.54
C PHE A 79 14.45 -25.06 25.06
N GLY A 80 14.52 -26.23 24.41
CA GLY A 80 14.09 -26.41 23.03
C GLY A 80 12.60 -26.10 22.83
N TRP A 81 11.73 -26.57 23.73
CA TRP A 81 10.30 -26.29 23.64
C TRP A 81 9.98 -24.82 23.94
N GLN A 82 10.65 -24.19 24.91
CA GLN A 82 10.50 -22.76 25.18
C GLN A 82 10.90 -21.91 23.96
N ALA A 83 12.03 -22.24 23.32
CA ALA A 83 12.47 -21.56 22.11
C ALA A 83 11.47 -21.74 20.95
N LEU A 84 10.92 -22.95 20.78
CA LEU A 84 9.90 -23.24 19.77
C LEU A 84 8.61 -22.43 20.02
N VAL A 85 8.11 -22.39 21.26
CA VAL A 85 6.92 -21.62 21.62
C VAL A 85 7.15 -20.13 21.35
N LEU A 86 8.29 -19.57 21.78
CA LEU A 86 8.63 -18.17 21.51
C LEU A 86 8.71 -17.87 20.01
N PHE A 87 9.30 -18.78 19.22
CA PHE A 87 9.35 -18.64 17.76
C PHE A 87 7.94 -18.63 17.14
N LEU A 88 7.08 -19.57 17.52
CA LEU A 88 5.71 -19.65 17.01
C LEU A 88 4.87 -18.43 17.40
N VAL A 89 4.98 -17.96 18.65
CA VAL A 89 4.30 -16.74 19.11
C VAL A 89 4.79 -15.52 18.34
N SER A 90 6.10 -15.37 18.15
CA SER A 90 6.68 -14.29 17.36
C SER A 90 6.17 -14.31 15.92
N LEU A 91 6.18 -15.48 15.27
CA LEU A 91 5.68 -15.65 13.91
C LEU A 91 4.20 -15.31 13.80
N ALA A 92 3.37 -15.79 14.75
CA ALA A 92 1.95 -15.47 14.79
C ALA A 92 1.72 -13.96 14.95
N MET A 93 2.50 -13.29 15.81
CA MET A 93 2.44 -11.85 16.00
C MET A 93 2.75 -11.09 14.71
N VAL A 94 3.83 -11.47 14.01
CA VAL A 94 4.23 -10.87 12.72
C VAL A 94 3.12 -11.03 11.67
N LEU A 95 2.54 -12.22 11.55
CA LEU A 95 1.45 -12.48 10.60
C LEU A 95 0.18 -11.68 10.94
N LEU A 96 -0.16 -11.58 12.23
CA LEU A 96 -1.28 -10.76 12.71
C LEU A 96 -1.07 -9.29 12.37
N PHE A 97 0.07 -8.70 12.74
CA PHE A 97 0.39 -7.30 12.43
C PHE A 97 0.43 -7.03 10.93
N THR A 98 0.97 -7.97 10.15
CA THR A 98 1.01 -7.87 8.68
C THR A 98 -0.39 -7.76 8.11
N ARG A 99 -1.32 -8.64 8.52
CA ARG A 99 -2.70 -8.57 8.02
C ARG A 99 -3.48 -7.38 8.59
N MET A 100 -3.22 -7.00 9.84
CA MET A 100 -3.95 -5.93 10.53
C MET A 100 -3.56 -4.52 10.07
N ILE A 101 -2.30 -4.30 9.66
CA ILE A 101 -1.78 -2.98 9.28
C ILE A 101 -1.59 -2.87 7.76
N ILE A 102 -0.81 -3.78 7.15
CA ILE A 102 -0.40 -3.63 5.74
C ILE A 102 -1.58 -3.81 4.79
N GLY A 103 -2.51 -4.71 5.10
CA GLY A 103 -3.72 -4.93 4.31
C GLY A 103 -4.57 -3.65 4.16
N PRO A 104 -5.00 -3.03 5.27
CA PRO A 104 -5.79 -1.80 5.23
C PRO A 104 -5.05 -0.60 4.63
N VAL A 105 -3.73 -0.50 4.83
CA VAL A 105 -2.90 0.58 4.22
C VAL A 105 -2.92 0.50 2.68
N LYS A 106 -2.81 -0.71 2.10
CA LYS A 106 -2.98 -0.89 0.64
C LYS A 106 -4.38 -0.55 0.15
N GLY A 107 -5.39 -0.57 1.03
CA GLY A 107 -6.73 -0.08 0.72
C GLY A 107 -6.74 1.45 0.54
N ILE A 108 -6.09 2.16 1.47
CA ILE A 108 -5.96 3.63 1.43
C ILE A 108 -5.20 4.09 0.18
N GLU A 109 -4.10 3.43 -0.16
CA GLU A 109 -3.33 3.75 -1.37
C GLU A 109 -4.20 3.66 -2.64
N ARG A 110 -5.00 2.60 -2.76
CA ARG A 110 -5.95 2.45 -3.88
C ARG A 110 -7.01 3.53 -3.89
N MET A 111 -7.51 3.95 -2.73
CA MET A 111 -8.46 5.07 -2.62
C MET A 111 -7.85 6.38 -3.12
N ILE A 112 -6.60 6.67 -2.72
CA ILE A 112 -5.87 7.88 -3.15
C ILE A 112 -5.62 7.85 -4.66
N ASN A 113 -5.17 6.72 -5.21
CA ASN A 113 -4.94 6.61 -6.65
C ASN A 113 -6.23 6.78 -7.45
N ARG A 114 -7.35 6.18 -7.00
CA ARG A 114 -8.66 6.38 -7.64
C ARG A 114 -9.12 7.84 -7.56
N LEU A 115 -8.90 8.50 -6.42
CA LEU A 115 -9.19 9.93 -6.28
C LEU A 115 -8.33 10.79 -7.23
N GLY A 116 -7.04 10.46 -7.38
CA GLY A 116 -6.13 11.13 -8.30
C GLY A 116 -6.47 10.91 -9.78
N GLU A 117 -7.10 9.78 -10.12
CA GLU A 117 -7.65 9.49 -11.45
C GLU A 117 -9.02 10.15 -11.71
N GLY A 118 -9.57 10.91 -10.75
CA GLY A 118 -10.91 11.50 -10.87
C GLY A 118 -12.06 10.50 -10.76
N ARG A 119 -11.80 9.26 -10.32
CA ARG A 119 -12.82 8.22 -10.17
C ARG A 119 -13.52 8.33 -8.82
N SER A 120 -14.84 8.12 -8.82
CA SER A 120 -15.61 8.09 -7.58
C SER A 120 -15.17 6.92 -6.70
N LEU A 121 -15.05 7.17 -5.39
CA LEU A 121 -14.66 6.13 -4.42
C LEU A 121 -15.79 5.12 -4.13
N GLY A 122 -17.04 5.46 -4.47
CA GLY A 122 -18.23 4.64 -4.23
C GLY A 122 -18.58 4.51 -2.74
N ASN A 123 -19.85 4.19 -2.45
CA ASN A 123 -20.38 4.14 -1.08
C ASN A 123 -20.02 2.86 -0.29
N THR A 124 -19.24 1.94 -0.87
CA THR A 124 -19.03 0.57 -0.35
C THR A 124 -17.64 0.31 0.24
N VAL A 125 -16.82 1.33 0.48
CA VAL A 125 -15.54 1.14 1.16
C VAL A 125 -15.76 0.94 2.66
N THR A 126 -16.22 -0.24 3.07
CA THR A 126 -16.26 -0.66 4.47
C THR A 126 -14.83 -0.86 4.96
N PHE A 127 -14.28 0.16 5.59
CA PHE A 127 -12.91 0.15 6.06
C PHE A 127 -12.74 -0.80 7.25
N THR A 128 -12.03 -1.91 7.03
CA THR A 128 -11.70 -2.89 8.07
C THR A 128 -10.27 -2.63 8.54
N GLY A 129 -10.09 -2.17 9.78
CA GLY A 129 -8.75 -1.92 10.34
C GLY A 129 -8.76 -1.26 11.72
N PRO A 130 -7.56 -1.02 12.30
CA PRO A 130 -7.38 -0.26 13.53
C PRO A 130 -8.08 1.10 13.48
N ARG A 131 -8.45 1.63 14.65
CA ARG A 131 -9.24 2.86 14.79
C ARG A 131 -8.59 4.05 14.07
N GLU A 132 -7.27 4.13 14.12
CA GLU A 132 -6.43 5.16 13.51
C GLU A 132 -6.58 5.14 11.98
N LEU A 133 -6.48 3.95 11.38
CA LEU A 133 -6.60 3.82 9.92
C LEU A 133 -8.03 4.06 9.44
N ARG A 134 -9.07 3.70 10.23
CA ARG A 134 -10.45 4.02 9.83
C ARG A 134 -10.72 5.52 9.83
N SER A 135 -10.18 6.24 10.81
CA SER A 135 -10.26 7.71 10.86
C SER A 135 -9.65 8.34 9.61
N VAL A 136 -8.50 7.84 9.15
CA VAL A 136 -7.87 8.31 7.90
C VAL A 136 -8.75 7.99 6.69
N GLY A 137 -9.26 6.76 6.58
CA GLY A 137 -10.16 6.37 5.50
C GLY A 137 -11.42 7.25 5.43
N GLN A 138 -12.05 7.55 6.57
CA GLN A 138 -13.20 8.45 6.66
C GLN A 138 -12.86 9.89 6.22
N ARG A 139 -11.68 10.40 6.59
CA ARG A 139 -11.21 11.73 6.15
C ARG A 139 -11.01 11.80 4.64
N ILE A 140 -10.53 10.73 4.02
CA ILE A 140 -10.36 10.64 2.56
C ILE A 140 -11.72 10.63 1.87
N ILE A 141 -12.69 9.87 2.39
CA ILE A 141 -14.06 9.85 1.86
C ILE A 141 -14.67 11.26 1.95
N TRP A 142 -14.59 11.90 3.12
CA TRP A 142 -15.06 13.28 3.31
C TRP A 142 -14.37 14.26 2.34
N LEU A 143 -13.06 14.12 2.12
CA LEU A 143 -12.32 14.96 1.18
C LEU A 143 -12.79 14.75 -0.26
N SER A 144 -13.05 13.50 -0.66
CA SER A 144 -13.57 13.16 -1.98
C SER A 144 -14.95 13.78 -2.21
N GLU A 145 -15.86 13.65 -1.23
CA GLU A 145 -17.19 14.28 -1.28
C GLU A 145 -17.09 15.81 -1.33
N ARG A 146 -16.19 16.39 -0.52
CA ARG A 146 -15.95 17.83 -0.50
C ARG A 146 -15.41 18.34 -1.84
N LEU A 147 -14.51 17.59 -2.47
CA LEU A 147 -13.96 17.93 -3.78
C LEU A 147 -15.04 17.87 -4.86
N ALA A 148 -15.82 16.80 -4.90
CA ALA A 148 -16.95 16.65 -5.83
C ALA A 148 -17.99 17.78 -5.65
N TRP A 149 -18.27 18.18 -4.40
CA TRP A 149 -19.14 19.31 -4.12
C TRP A 149 -18.57 20.64 -4.63
N LEU A 150 -17.27 20.90 -4.42
CA LEU A 150 -16.61 22.11 -4.93
C LEU A 150 -16.60 22.17 -6.46
N GLU A 151 -16.39 21.03 -7.11
CA GLU A 151 -16.44 20.89 -8.56
C GLU A 151 -17.84 21.22 -9.10
N SER A 152 -18.88 20.66 -8.49
CA SER A 152 -20.28 20.96 -8.79
C SER A 152 -20.61 22.45 -8.63
N GLN A 153 -20.15 23.08 -7.54
CA GLN A 153 -20.32 24.52 -7.31
C GLN A 153 -19.63 25.37 -8.38
N ARG A 154 -18.40 24.98 -8.77
CA ARG A 154 -17.69 25.62 -9.89
C ARG A 154 -18.51 25.53 -11.18
N HIS A 155 -19.13 24.39 -11.49
CA HIS A 155 -19.96 24.26 -12.69
C HIS A 155 -21.20 25.13 -12.65
N GLN A 156 -21.90 25.14 -11.51
CA GLN A 156 -23.08 25.98 -11.35
C GLN A 156 -22.74 27.46 -11.53
N PHE A 157 -21.61 27.89 -10.96
CA PHE A 157 -21.12 29.26 -11.11
C PHE A 157 -20.79 29.61 -12.57
N LEU A 158 -20.08 28.74 -13.29
CA LEU A 158 -19.74 28.97 -14.71
C LEU A 158 -20.97 29.01 -15.60
N ARG A 159 -21.95 28.13 -15.37
CA ARG A 159 -23.23 28.15 -16.10
C ARG A 159 -23.98 29.46 -15.85
N HIS A 160 -24.05 29.89 -14.59
CA HIS A 160 -24.68 31.15 -14.23
C HIS A 160 -23.99 32.35 -14.91
N LEU A 161 -22.65 32.42 -14.87
CA LEU A 161 -21.90 33.47 -15.56
C LEU A 161 -22.17 33.50 -17.07
N SER A 162 -22.32 32.34 -17.73
CA SER A 162 -22.66 32.28 -19.15
C SER A 162 -23.97 33.00 -19.47
N HIS A 163 -25.01 32.74 -18.69
CA HIS A 163 -26.32 33.37 -18.89
C HIS A 163 -26.29 34.87 -18.59
N GLU A 164 -25.65 35.26 -17.48
CA GLU A 164 -25.53 36.68 -17.08
C GLU A 164 -24.68 37.51 -18.05
N LEU A 165 -23.73 36.90 -18.76
CA LEU A 165 -22.91 37.58 -19.77
C LEU A 165 -23.55 37.61 -21.17
N LYS A 166 -24.34 36.60 -21.55
CA LYS A 166 -25.04 36.58 -22.86
C LYS A 166 -25.98 37.78 -23.01
N THR A 167 -26.72 38.12 -21.96
CA THR A 167 -27.74 39.19 -21.99
C THR A 167 -27.16 40.59 -22.29
N PRO A 168 -26.20 41.14 -21.52
CA PRO A 168 -25.65 42.47 -21.79
C PRO A 168 -24.90 42.54 -23.11
N LEU A 169 -24.26 41.43 -23.53
CA LEU A 169 -23.56 41.33 -24.79
C LEU A 169 -24.53 41.37 -25.99
N ALA A 170 -25.66 40.66 -25.89
CA ALA A 170 -26.72 40.73 -26.89
C ALA A 170 -27.25 42.16 -27.02
N SER A 171 -27.48 42.86 -25.91
CA SER A 171 -27.91 44.27 -25.93
C SER A 171 -26.87 45.21 -26.54
N MET A 172 -25.57 45.00 -26.26
CA MET A 172 -24.51 45.77 -26.91
C MET A 172 -24.49 45.55 -28.43
N ARG A 173 -24.64 44.31 -28.88
CA ARG A 173 -24.65 43.95 -30.30
C ARG A 173 -25.88 44.50 -31.01
N GLU A 174 -27.06 44.37 -30.41
CA GLU A 174 -28.30 44.95 -30.93
C GLU A 174 -28.18 46.47 -31.05
N GLY A 175 -27.59 47.14 -30.06
CA GLY A 175 -27.32 48.57 -30.10
C GLY A 175 -26.36 48.98 -31.23
N THR A 176 -25.27 48.24 -31.45
CA THR A 176 -24.32 48.51 -32.55
C THR A 176 -24.93 48.21 -33.91
N GLU A 177 -25.75 47.15 -34.02
CA GLU A 177 -26.46 46.75 -35.25
C GLU A 177 -27.52 47.78 -35.64
N LEU A 178 -28.32 48.29 -34.67
CA LEU A 178 -29.27 49.37 -34.91
C LEU A 178 -28.60 50.68 -35.36
N LEU A 179 -27.40 50.98 -34.85
CA LEU A 179 -26.59 52.11 -35.29
C LEU A 179 -26.05 51.88 -36.71
N ALA A 180 -25.52 50.70 -36.99
CA ALA A 180 -24.96 50.33 -38.30
C ALA A 180 -26.03 50.36 -39.41
N ASP A 181 -27.24 49.86 -39.11
CA ASP A 181 -28.40 49.86 -40.00
C ASP A 181 -29.04 51.25 -40.15
N GLN A 182 -28.52 52.28 -39.45
CA GLN A 182 -29.01 53.66 -39.47
C GLN A 182 -30.48 53.79 -39.08
N VAL A 183 -31.03 52.83 -38.32
CA VAL A 183 -32.43 52.80 -37.88
C VAL A 183 -32.74 53.99 -36.96
N VAL A 184 -31.76 54.40 -36.15
CA VAL A 184 -31.85 55.53 -35.23
C VAL A 184 -31.51 56.88 -35.87
N GLY A 185 -31.04 56.89 -37.12
CA GLY A 185 -30.69 58.10 -37.88
C GLY A 185 -29.42 57.94 -38.74
N PRO A 186 -29.16 58.88 -39.66
CA PRO A 186 -27.97 58.86 -40.50
C PRO A 186 -26.69 59.14 -39.69
N LEU A 187 -25.61 58.42 -40.01
CA LEU A 187 -24.30 58.56 -39.39
C LEU A 187 -23.35 59.39 -40.28
N THR A 188 -22.48 60.20 -39.67
CA THR A 188 -21.34 60.79 -40.40
C THR A 188 -20.31 59.71 -40.77
N PRO A 189 -19.41 59.97 -41.74
CA PRO A 189 -18.35 59.01 -42.10
C PRO A 189 -17.51 58.56 -40.91
N GLU A 190 -17.14 59.50 -40.03
CA GLU A 190 -16.34 59.24 -38.83
C GLU A 190 -17.12 58.42 -37.79
N GLN A 191 -18.43 58.68 -37.64
CA GLN A 191 -19.30 57.90 -36.76
C GLN A 191 -19.47 56.46 -37.26
N LYS A 192 -19.55 56.28 -38.57
CA LYS A 192 -19.66 54.94 -39.18
C LYS A 192 -18.41 54.09 -38.91
N GLU A 193 -17.22 54.66 -39.07
CA GLU A 193 -15.96 53.96 -38.74
C GLU A 193 -15.92 53.53 -37.26
N VAL A 194 -16.39 54.38 -36.35
CA VAL A 194 -16.48 54.05 -34.91
C VAL A 194 -17.48 52.91 -34.65
N VAL A 195 -18.65 52.93 -35.31
CA VAL A 195 -19.66 51.87 -35.17
C VAL A 195 -19.15 50.54 -35.70
N ASP A 196 -18.44 50.52 -36.84
CA ASP A 196 -17.83 49.31 -37.39
C ASP A 196 -16.81 48.70 -36.41
N ILE A 197 -15.95 49.54 -35.80
CA ILE A 197 -14.99 49.10 -34.76
C ILE A 197 -15.70 48.51 -33.53
N LEU A 198 -16.81 49.13 -33.09
CA LEU A 198 -17.59 48.66 -31.95
C LEU A 198 -18.28 47.32 -32.24
N ASP A 199 -18.82 47.14 -33.45
CA ASP A 199 -19.45 45.88 -33.87
C ASP A 199 -18.42 44.75 -33.92
N ASP A 200 -17.28 44.98 -34.57
CA ASP A 200 -16.17 44.00 -34.63
C ASP A 200 -15.65 43.64 -33.23
N SER A 201 -15.49 44.63 -32.35
CA SER A 201 -15.05 44.41 -30.97
C SER A 201 -16.07 43.61 -30.15
N SER A 202 -17.37 43.89 -30.32
CA SER A 202 -18.47 43.16 -29.68
C SER A 202 -18.50 41.70 -30.12
N ARG A 203 -18.39 41.43 -31.43
CA ARG A 203 -18.30 40.07 -32.00
C ARG A 203 -17.09 39.31 -31.50
N ASN A 204 -15.93 39.97 -31.42
CA ASN A 204 -14.71 39.31 -30.93
C ASN A 204 -14.82 38.97 -29.43
N LEU A 205 -15.38 39.87 -28.62
CA LEU A 205 -15.62 39.62 -27.20
C LEU A 205 -16.60 38.45 -27.00
N GLN A 206 -17.66 38.39 -27.81
CA GLN A 206 -18.59 37.26 -27.80
C GLN A 206 -17.86 35.93 -28.04
N LYS A 207 -17.09 35.87 -29.11
CA LYS A 207 -16.34 34.68 -29.49
C LYS A 207 -15.38 34.23 -28.38
N LEU A 208 -14.68 35.17 -27.73
CA LEU A 208 -13.77 34.87 -26.62
C LEU A 208 -14.51 34.32 -25.39
N ILE A 209 -15.67 34.90 -25.04
CA ILE A 209 -16.49 34.43 -23.92
C ILE A 209 -17.02 33.01 -24.21
N GLU A 210 -17.55 32.79 -25.41
CA GLU A 210 -18.04 31.46 -25.84
C GLU A 210 -16.91 30.42 -25.80
N GLN A 211 -15.73 30.74 -26.34
CA GLN A 211 -14.56 29.85 -26.30
C GLN A 211 -14.10 29.52 -24.87
N LEU A 212 -14.09 30.51 -23.97
CA LEU A 212 -13.70 30.31 -22.57
C LEU A 212 -14.68 29.39 -21.83
N LEU A 213 -15.98 29.58 -22.07
CA LEU A 213 -17.05 28.79 -21.48
C LEU A 213 -17.05 27.36 -22.03
N ASP A 214 -16.88 27.20 -23.33
CA ASP A 214 -16.76 25.89 -23.99
C ASP A 214 -15.54 25.12 -23.52
N TYR A 215 -14.39 25.78 -23.38
CA TYR A 215 -13.18 25.16 -22.84
C TYR A 215 -13.39 24.64 -21.42
N ASN A 216 -14.04 25.44 -20.57
CA ASN A 216 -14.36 25.03 -19.21
C ASN A 216 -15.40 23.91 -19.14
N ARG A 217 -16.38 23.87 -20.06
CA ARG A 217 -17.35 22.78 -20.17
C ARG A 217 -16.66 21.47 -20.57
N LYS A 218 -15.76 21.50 -21.56
CA LYS A 218 -15.03 20.31 -22.04
C LYS A 218 -14.07 19.70 -21.01
N LEU A 219 -13.44 20.51 -20.16
CA LEU A 219 -12.58 20.01 -19.07
C LEU A 219 -13.33 19.14 -18.05
N VAL A 220 -14.64 19.31 -17.99
CA VAL A 220 -15.52 18.75 -16.97
C VAL A 220 -16.26 17.51 -17.49
N ASP A 221 -16.65 17.53 -18.76
CA ASP A 221 -17.45 16.46 -19.39
C ASP A 221 -16.65 15.20 -19.73
N SER A 222 -15.37 15.14 -19.38
CA SER A 222 -14.49 14.00 -19.71
C SER A 222 -14.86 12.65 -19.06
N ALA A 223 -16.01 12.58 -18.37
CA ALA A 223 -16.53 11.38 -17.71
C ALA A 223 -18.01 11.10 -18.01
N THR A 224 -18.58 11.61 -19.11
CA THR A 224 -19.94 11.25 -19.51
C THR A 224 -19.93 9.87 -20.17
N GLU A 225 -20.78 8.96 -19.69
CA GLU A 225 -20.87 7.60 -20.22
C GLU A 225 -21.37 7.65 -21.67
N LEU A 226 -20.60 7.07 -22.59
CA LEU A 226 -20.99 6.98 -23.98
C LEU A 226 -22.13 5.96 -24.11
N GLU A 227 -23.24 6.39 -24.69
CA GLU A 227 -24.41 5.55 -24.91
C GLU A 227 -24.61 5.27 -26.40
N ALA A 228 -25.32 4.19 -26.71
CA ALA A 228 -25.74 3.91 -28.08
C ALA A 228 -26.94 4.79 -28.44
N VAL A 229 -26.73 5.76 -29.33
CA VAL A 229 -27.74 6.75 -29.75
C VAL A 229 -28.19 6.44 -31.19
N ASP A 230 -29.50 6.45 -31.43
CA ASP A 230 -30.07 6.32 -32.77
C ASP A 230 -29.85 7.61 -33.58
N ILE A 231 -29.24 7.49 -34.76
CA ILE A 231 -28.78 8.65 -35.56
C ILE A 231 -29.92 9.23 -36.41
N ALA A 232 -30.79 8.38 -36.94
CA ALA A 232 -31.86 8.81 -37.85
C ALA A 232 -32.78 9.91 -37.26
N PRO A 233 -33.26 9.81 -36.01
CA PRO A 233 -34.11 10.84 -35.40
C PRO A 233 -33.39 12.19 -35.25
N LEU A 234 -32.08 12.18 -35.00
CA LEU A 234 -31.28 13.39 -34.84
C LEU A 234 -31.10 14.10 -36.19
N VAL A 235 -30.77 13.34 -37.23
CA VAL A 235 -30.59 13.89 -38.58
C VAL A 235 -31.90 14.48 -39.11
N ASP A 236 -33.02 13.80 -38.91
CA ASP A 236 -34.34 14.32 -39.27
C ASP A 236 -34.66 15.65 -38.57
N MET A 237 -34.27 15.78 -37.30
CA MET A 237 -34.45 17.01 -36.53
C MET A 237 -33.66 18.18 -37.13
N VAL A 238 -32.39 17.96 -37.45
CA VAL A 238 -31.50 18.98 -38.03
C VAL A 238 -31.95 19.38 -39.42
N VAL A 239 -32.31 18.41 -40.28
CA VAL A 239 -32.84 18.66 -41.63
C VAL A 239 -34.14 19.44 -41.57
N SER A 240 -35.02 19.10 -40.63
CA SER A 240 -36.29 19.83 -40.43
C SER A 240 -36.05 21.27 -40.01
N ALA A 241 -35.13 21.51 -39.06
CA ALA A 241 -34.78 22.84 -38.57
C ALA A 241 -34.21 23.75 -39.69
N HIS A 242 -33.46 23.17 -40.63
CA HIS A 242 -32.82 23.89 -41.73
C HIS A 242 -33.58 23.86 -43.07
N SER A 243 -34.77 23.26 -43.08
CA SER A 243 -35.60 23.10 -44.29
C SER A 243 -36.05 24.44 -44.91
N LEU A 244 -36.41 25.43 -44.10
CA LEU A 244 -36.80 26.77 -44.58
C LEU A 244 -35.63 27.50 -45.26
N PRO A 245 -34.45 27.66 -44.62
CA PRO A 245 -33.27 28.24 -45.24
C PRO A 245 -32.85 27.55 -46.54
N ALA A 246 -32.90 26.20 -46.58
CA ALA A 246 -32.54 25.43 -47.78
C ALA A 246 -33.51 25.69 -48.94
N ARG A 247 -34.83 25.73 -48.66
CA ARG A 247 -35.85 26.07 -49.67
C ARG A 247 -35.69 27.49 -50.21
N ALA A 248 -35.36 28.46 -49.36
CA ALA A 248 -35.11 29.84 -49.78
C ALA A 248 -33.93 29.95 -50.78
N LYS A 249 -32.99 29.00 -50.73
CA LYS A 249 -31.84 28.92 -51.63
C LYS A 249 -32.00 27.87 -52.75
N MET A 250 -33.18 27.30 -52.93
CA MET A 250 -33.48 26.24 -53.91
C MET A 250 -32.53 25.02 -53.82
N MET A 251 -32.10 24.68 -52.61
CA MET A 251 -31.28 23.50 -52.37
C MET A 251 -32.15 22.26 -52.16
N HIS A 252 -31.68 21.11 -52.66
CA HIS A 252 -32.27 19.81 -52.38
C HIS A 252 -31.39 19.08 -51.35
N THR A 253 -32.03 18.49 -50.35
CA THR A 253 -31.34 17.76 -49.27
C THR A 253 -31.65 16.28 -49.44
N ASP A 254 -30.61 15.46 -49.61
CA ASP A 254 -30.69 14.01 -49.65
C ASP A 254 -29.98 13.46 -48.41
N VAL A 255 -30.56 12.43 -47.78
CA VAL A 255 -30.04 11.85 -46.53
C VAL A 255 -29.76 10.38 -46.76
N ASP A 256 -28.48 10.03 -46.80
CA ASP A 256 -28.00 8.66 -46.84
C ASP A 256 -27.27 8.34 -45.52
N LEU A 257 -27.75 7.33 -44.80
CA LEU A 257 -27.23 6.94 -43.49
C LEU A 257 -26.71 5.51 -43.57
N GLU A 258 -25.39 5.36 -43.49
CA GLU A 258 -24.72 4.04 -43.47
C GLU A 258 -24.82 3.33 -42.11
N ALA A 259 -25.10 4.09 -41.03
CA ALA A 259 -25.16 3.58 -39.66
C ALA A 259 -26.44 4.03 -38.95
N GLU A 260 -27.15 3.07 -38.33
CA GLU A 260 -28.35 3.36 -37.55
C GLU A 260 -28.03 3.91 -36.15
N ARG A 261 -26.88 3.52 -35.58
CA ARG A 261 -26.46 3.87 -34.21
C ARG A 261 -25.00 4.30 -34.13
N CYS A 262 -24.72 5.26 -33.27
CA CYS A 262 -23.35 5.62 -32.86
C CYS A 262 -23.19 5.59 -31.34
N ILE A 263 -21.94 5.45 -30.91
CA ILE A 263 -21.56 5.59 -29.51
C ILE A 263 -21.17 7.05 -29.28
N ALA A 264 -21.97 7.78 -28.51
CA ALA A 264 -21.80 9.21 -28.32
C ALA A 264 -22.37 9.68 -26.97
N GLU A 265 -22.04 10.91 -26.59
CA GLU A 265 -22.67 11.60 -25.45
C GLU A 265 -24.02 12.18 -25.91
N PRO A 266 -25.17 11.68 -25.39
CA PRO A 266 -26.48 12.08 -25.89
C PRO A 266 -26.74 13.59 -25.79
N MET A 267 -26.21 14.24 -24.74
CA MET A 267 -26.38 15.68 -24.49
C MET A 267 -25.63 16.58 -25.47
N LEU A 268 -24.59 16.09 -26.15
CA LEU A 268 -23.87 16.86 -27.18
C LEU A 268 -24.56 16.79 -28.55
N LEU A 269 -25.43 15.80 -28.74
CA LEU A 269 -26.13 15.57 -30.00
C LEU A 269 -27.55 16.19 -30.01
N ASP A 270 -28.11 16.50 -28.84
CA ASP A 270 -29.41 17.18 -28.73
C ASP A 270 -29.21 18.71 -28.62
N GLU A 271 -29.52 19.44 -29.70
CA GLU A 271 -29.49 20.91 -29.75
C GLU A 271 -30.42 21.59 -28.72
N ARG A 272 -31.28 20.84 -28.02
CA ARG A 272 -32.16 21.39 -26.97
C ARG A 272 -31.44 21.78 -25.67
N ALA A 273 -30.13 21.55 -25.54
CA ALA A 273 -29.38 21.77 -24.30
C ALA A 273 -28.44 23.01 -24.28
N GLY A 274 -28.48 23.91 -25.28
CA GLY A 274 -27.57 25.08 -25.38
C GLY A 274 -28.22 26.44 -25.60
#